data_AF-A0A2N5Z838-F1
#
_entry.id   AF-A0A2N5Z838-F1
#
_cell.length_a   1.000
_cell.length_b   1.000
_cell.length_c   1.000
_cell.angle_alpha   90.00
_cell.angle_beta   90.00
_cell.angle_gamma   90.00
#
_symmetry.space_group_name_H-M   'P 1'
#
loop_
_entity.id
_entity.type
_entity.pdbx_description
1 polymer ?
#
loop_
_entity_poly.entity_id
_entity_poly.type
_entity_poly.pdbx_seq_one_letter_code
_entity_poly.pdbx_strand_id
1 'polypeptide(L)'
;MISNLWSQNTVVTDDDSYSGNNSAMLDVYSKTKGLLVPRMTTAEREAIVSPANGLLVYDETEKQFYVCTNSMWSPLDAPSIWQTDNDSIYVTGIGKRYGVGTASPIAKLTVQGDATIAPDEPLFEVKNSSGDVIFAVYENEVKVNFKESIKGVKGGFAVGGLSGTKADPVEYMRVTPDSVRIYIDDT
;
A
#
# COMPACT_ATOMS: atom_id res chain seq x y z
N MET A 1 47.18 -40.76 -22.12
CA MET A 1 46.79 -39.91 -20.97
C MET A 1 45.35 -39.49 -21.20
N ILE A 2 44.44 -39.95 -20.36
CA ILE A 2 43.04 -39.54 -20.40
C ILE A 2 42.94 -38.24 -19.61
N SER A 3 42.67 -37.14 -20.30
CA SER A 3 42.40 -35.85 -19.68
C SER A 3 41.07 -35.93 -18.94
N ASN A 4 41.07 -35.55 -17.66
CA ASN A 4 39.83 -35.34 -16.91
C ASN A 4 39.03 -34.24 -17.63
N LEU A 5 37.91 -34.61 -18.25
CA LEU A 5 36.99 -33.65 -18.84
C LEU A 5 36.14 -33.09 -17.69
N TRP A 6 36.44 -31.88 -17.23
CA TRP A 6 35.58 -31.20 -16.26
C TRP A 6 34.26 -30.80 -16.91
N SER A 7 33.17 -30.86 -16.16
CA SER A 7 31.91 -30.25 -16.57
C SER A 7 32.15 -28.77 -16.84
N GLN A 8 31.84 -28.32 -18.04
CA GLN A 8 31.88 -26.89 -18.39
C GLN A 8 30.48 -26.30 -18.28
N ASN A 9 30.42 -25.01 -17.99
CA ASN A 9 29.20 -24.24 -18.13
C ASN A 9 28.84 -24.06 -19.61
N THR A 10 27.58 -23.77 -19.90
CA THR A 10 27.17 -23.33 -21.24
C THR A 10 27.10 -21.82 -21.24
N VAL A 11 27.87 -21.18 -22.12
CA VAL A 11 27.83 -19.72 -22.32
C VAL A 11 27.13 -19.42 -23.64
N VAL A 12 26.13 -18.56 -23.61
CA VAL A 12 25.45 -18.03 -24.79
C VAL A 12 25.75 -16.54 -24.87
N THR A 13 26.61 -16.16 -25.81
CA THR A 13 27.10 -14.78 -25.94
C THR A 13 27.23 -14.33 -27.39
N ASP A 14 27.08 -13.03 -27.63
CA ASP A 14 27.47 -12.37 -28.88
C ASP A 14 28.76 -11.55 -28.76
N ASP A 15 29.50 -11.74 -27.67
CA ASP A 15 30.83 -11.21 -27.41
C ASP A 15 31.83 -12.37 -27.24
N ASP A 16 32.67 -12.57 -28.25
CA ASP A 16 33.68 -13.64 -28.30
C ASP A 16 34.79 -13.48 -27.24
N SER A 17 34.90 -12.29 -26.63
CA SER A 17 35.87 -12.04 -25.55
C SER A 17 35.33 -12.34 -24.16
N TYR A 18 34.04 -12.70 -24.05
CA TYR A 18 33.41 -12.98 -22.76
C TYR A 18 33.81 -14.34 -22.20
N SER A 19 34.34 -14.33 -20.97
CA SER A 19 34.60 -15.55 -20.19
C SER A 19 33.42 -15.85 -19.27
N GLY A 20 32.79 -17.01 -19.46
CA GLY A 20 31.65 -17.44 -18.65
C GLY A 20 31.95 -17.57 -17.17
N ASN A 21 30.95 -17.33 -16.34
CA ASN A 21 31.05 -17.41 -14.90
C ASN A 21 31.06 -18.86 -14.40
N ASN A 22 32.05 -19.21 -13.57
CA ASN A 22 32.21 -20.57 -13.02
C ASN A 22 31.08 -21.02 -12.08
N SER A 23 30.25 -20.08 -11.56
CA SER A 23 29.10 -20.44 -10.73
C SER A 23 27.82 -20.73 -11.51
N ALA A 24 27.81 -20.50 -12.83
CA ALA A 24 26.63 -20.67 -13.67
C ALA A 24 26.69 -21.98 -14.45
N MET A 25 25.57 -22.71 -14.55
CA MET A 25 25.44 -23.82 -15.53
C MET A 25 25.02 -23.29 -16.90
N LEU A 26 24.24 -22.20 -16.92
CA LEU A 26 23.90 -21.42 -18.10
C LEU A 26 24.24 -19.96 -17.82
N ASP A 27 25.11 -19.39 -18.63
CA ASP A 27 25.49 -17.98 -18.59
C ASP A 27 25.10 -17.31 -19.91
N VAL A 28 24.20 -16.34 -19.85
CA VAL A 28 23.71 -15.60 -21.03
C VAL A 28 24.24 -14.18 -20.96
N TYR A 29 25.17 -13.84 -21.84
CA TYR A 29 25.80 -12.53 -21.88
C TYR A 29 25.53 -11.83 -23.20
N SER A 30 24.95 -10.64 -23.14
CA SER A 30 24.91 -9.72 -24.27
C SER A 30 24.72 -8.31 -23.75
N LYS A 31 25.30 -7.33 -24.45
CA LYS A 31 25.03 -5.90 -24.21
C LYS A 31 23.85 -5.36 -25.00
N THR A 32 23.31 -6.15 -25.94
CA THR A 32 22.29 -5.70 -26.89
C THR A 32 21.06 -6.60 -26.99
N LYS A 33 21.12 -7.82 -26.43
CA LYS A 33 20.06 -8.82 -26.46
C LYS A 33 19.70 -9.27 -25.04
N GLY A 34 18.55 -9.91 -24.90
CA GLY A 34 18.08 -10.50 -23.64
C GLY A 34 17.61 -11.94 -23.80
N LEU A 35 17.14 -12.53 -22.70
CA LEU A 35 16.50 -13.83 -22.69
C LEU A 35 14.99 -13.67 -22.97
N LEU A 36 14.51 -14.27 -24.05
CA LEU A 36 13.07 -14.40 -24.31
C LEU A 36 12.57 -15.72 -23.72
N VAL A 37 11.81 -15.63 -22.62
CA VAL A 37 11.12 -16.80 -22.03
C VAL A 37 9.88 -17.17 -22.86
N PRO A 38 9.30 -18.38 -22.71
CA PRO A 38 8.04 -18.72 -23.35
C PRO A 38 6.96 -17.69 -23.08
N ARG A 39 6.31 -17.23 -24.15
CA ARG A 39 5.21 -16.26 -24.12
C ARG A 39 3.92 -16.97 -24.49
N MET A 40 2.86 -16.73 -23.72
CA MET A 40 1.57 -17.38 -23.89
C MET A 40 0.46 -16.57 -23.25
N THR A 41 -0.79 -16.84 -23.62
CA THR A 41 -1.97 -16.29 -22.95
C THR A 41 -2.17 -16.93 -21.57
N THR A 42 -2.99 -16.31 -20.71
CA THR A 42 -3.35 -16.91 -19.41
C THR A 42 -3.97 -18.29 -19.56
N ALA A 43 -4.84 -18.48 -20.55
CA ALA A 43 -5.47 -19.77 -20.79
C ALA A 43 -4.45 -20.87 -21.13
N GLU A 44 -3.42 -20.53 -21.92
CA GLU A 44 -2.35 -21.46 -22.28
C GLU A 44 -1.42 -21.76 -21.10
N ARG A 45 -1.13 -20.76 -20.26
CA ARG A 45 -0.35 -20.93 -19.03
C ARG A 45 -1.03 -21.88 -18.05
N GLU A 46 -2.31 -21.65 -17.77
CA GLU A 46 -3.11 -22.48 -16.86
C GLU A 46 -3.35 -23.90 -17.42
N ALA A 47 -3.25 -24.07 -18.74
CA ALA A 47 -3.35 -25.38 -19.39
C ALA A 47 -2.07 -26.23 -19.32
N ILE A 48 -0.95 -25.68 -18.82
CA ILE A 48 0.28 -26.47 -18.62
C ILE A 48 0.02 -27.52 -17.54
N VAL A 49 0.06 -28.80 -17.93
CA VAL A 49 -0.15 -29.93 -17.01
C VAL A 49 1.12 -30.18 -16.21
N SER A 50 0.99 -30.27 -14.88
CA SER A 50 2.10 -30.54 -13.94
C SER A 50 3.34 -29.64 -14.16
N PRO A 51 3.18 -28.30 -14.14
CA PRO A 51 4.30 -27.38 -14.34
C PRO A 51 5.37 -27.59 -13.26
N ALA A 52 6.63 -27.54 -13.67
CA ALA A 52 7.75 -27.70 -12.74
C ALA A 52 7.87 -26.49 -11.80
N ASN A 53 8.27 -26.74 -10.55
CA ASN A 53 8.64 -25.67 -9.63
C ASN A 53 9.80 -24.85 -10.22
N GLY A 54 9.65 -23.53 -10.26
CA GLY A 54 10.61 -22.61 -10.88
C GLY A 54 10.40 -22.37 -12.38
N LEU A 55 9.38 -22.96 -13.01
CA LEU A 55 9.05 -22.68 -14.40
C LEU A 55 8.65 -21.21 -14.57
N LEU A 56 9.35 -20.48 -15.44
CA LEU A 56 9.16 -19.06 -15.73
C LEU A 56 8.53 -18.88 -17.11
N VAL A 57 7.45 -18.10 -17.17
CA VAL A 57 6.78 -17.71 -18.42
C VAL A 57 6.43 -16.23 -18.41
N TYR A 58 6.19 -15.65 -19.58
CA TYR A 58 5.60 -14.34 -19.71
C TYR A 58 4.16 -14.48 -20.21
N ASP A 59 3.20 -14.01 -19.42
CA ASP A 59 1.78 -14.02 -19.74
C ASP A 59 1.44 -12.79 -20.60
N GLU A 60 1.04 -12.99 -21.85
CA GLU A 60 0.71 -11.93 -22.79
C GLU A 60 -0.68 -11.33 -22.59
N THR A 61 -1.55 -11.96 -21.79
CA THR A 61 -2.85 -11.39 -21.40
C THR A 61 -2.66 -10.44 -20.22
N GLU A 62 -1.99 -10.91 -19.16
CA GLU A 62 -1.73 -10.13 -17.93
C GLU A 62 -0.53 -9.18 -18.06
N LYS A 63 0.29 -9.34 -19.11
CA LYS A 63 1.50 -8.54 -19.39
C LYS A 63 2.59 -8.64 -18.33
N GLN A 64 2.70 -9.80 -17.66
CA GLN A 64 3.58 -10.02 -16.51
C GLN A 64 4.32 -11.35 -16.59
N PHE A 65 5.46 -11.43 -15.88
CA PHE A 65 6.17 -12.69 -15.67
C PHE A 65 5.52 -13.51 -14.56
N TYR A 66 5.38 -14.81 -14.77
CA TYR A 66 4.85 -15.76 -13.80
C TYR A 66 5.83 -16.89 -13.53
N VAL A 67 5.98 -17.26 -12.25
CA VAL A 67 6.70 -18.46 -11.81
C VAL A 67 5.74 -19.48 -11.22
N CYS A 68 5.93 -20.75 -11.56
CA CYS A 68 5.19 -21.82 -10.93
C CYS A 68 5.89 -22.28 -9.63
N THR A 69 5.13 -22.38 -8.54
CA THR A 69 5.56 -23.01 -7.29
C THR A 69 4.46 -23.93 -6.79
N ASN A 70 4.77 -25.21 -6.57
CA ASN A 70 3.83 -26.24 -6.12
C ASN A 70 2.58 -26.34 -7.01
N SER A 71 2.77 -26.32 -8.33
CA SER A 71 1.70 -26.30 -9.34
C SER A 71 0.79 -25.06 -9.32
N MET A 72 1.17 -24.00 -8.60
CA MET A 72 0.46 -22.72 -8.57
C MET A 72 1.27 -21.64 -9.30
N TRP A 73 0.61 -20.84 -10.12
CA TRP A 73 1.22 -19.71 -10.82
C TRP A 73 1.15 -18.43 -9.99
N SER A 74 2.30 -17.79 -9.78
CA SER A 74 2.40 -16.50 -9.08
C SER A 74 3.15 -15.48 -9.94
N PRO A 75 2.67 -14.22 -10.04
CA PRO A 75 3.40 -13.17 -10.73
C PRO A 75 4.69 -12.80 -9.98
N LEU A 76 5.79 -12.53 -10.71
CA LEU A 76 7.05 -12.11 -10.11
C LEU A 76 7.06 -10.64 -9.65
N ASP A 77 6.25 -9.80 -10.30
CA ASP A 77 6.30 -8.35 -10.17
C ASP A 77 5.01 -7.74 -9.65
N ALA A 78 4.05 -8.55 -9.18
CA ALA A 78 2.85 -8.00 -8.57
C ALA A 78 3.29 -7.16 -7.36
N PRO A 79 3.07 -5.83 -7.37
CA PRO A 79 3.36 -5.05 -6.18
C PRO A 79 2.38 -5.53 -5.13
N SER A 80 2.86 -6.27 -4.12
CA SER A 80 2.10 -6.45 -2.90
C SER A 80 2.11 -5.09 -2.20
N ILE A 81 1.18 -4.21 -2.60
CA ILE A 81 0.97 -2.91 -1.93
C ILE A 81 0.60 -3.14 -0.45
N TRP A 82 0.23 -4.38 -0.10
CA TRP A 82 -0.09 -4.86 1.24
C TRP A 82 0.53 -6.25 1.46
N GLN A 83 1.80 -6.33 1.87
CA GLN A 83 2.37 -7.61 2.33
C GLN A 83 2.03 -7.77 3.81
N THR A 84 1.24 -8.80 4.12
CA THR A 84 0.76 -9.10 5.49
C THR A 84 1.80 -9.92 6.25
N ASP A 85 2.97 -9.36 6.53
CA ASP A 85 3.87 -9.93 7.54
C ASP A 85 4.25 -8.86 8.57
N ASN A 86 3.58 -8.98 9.73
CA ASN A 86 3.88 -8.46 11.07
C ASN A 86 4.18 -6.95 11.24
N ASP A 87 3.20 -6.09 10.88
CA ASP A 87 2.93 -4.73 11.43
C ASP A 87 3.04 -3.50 10.48
N SER A 88 2.74 -3.70 9.19
CA SER A 88 1.67 -3.01 8.44
C SER A 88 1.71 -1.49 8.09
N ILE A 89 2.86 -0.94 7.65
CA ILE A 89 3.07 -0.04 6.46
C ILE A 89 4.50 0.55 6.58
N TYR A 90 5.43 0.13 5.72
CA TYR A 90 6.78 0.69 5.65
C TYR A 90 7.06 1.29 4.26
N VAL A 91 7.26 2.61 4.18
CA VAL A 91 7.77 3.25 2.95
C VAL A 91 9.28 3.45 3.10
N THR A 92 10.09 2.55 2.55
CA THR A 92 11.56 2.55 2.74
C THR A 92 12.31 3.27 1.61
N GLY A 93 13.33 4.07 1.98
CA GLY A 93 14.20 4.83 1.06
C GLY A 93 14.16 6.36 1.27
N ILE A 94 15.14 7.08 0.73
CA ILE A 94 15.21 8.55 0.82
C ILE A 94 14.08 9.18 -0.01
N GLY A 95 13.35 10.15 0.55
CA GLY A 95 12.30 10.90 -0.15
C GLY A 95 10.96 10.17 -0.33
N LYS A 96 10.78 9.04 0.34
CA LYS A 96 9.61 8.18 0.19
C LYS A 96 8.42 8.72 0.97
N ARG A 97 7.25 8.63 0.34
CA ARG A 97 5.97 9.17 0.79
C ARG A 97 4.87 8.22 0.34
N TYR A 98 3.80 8.12 1.12
CA TYR A 98 2.61 7.37 0.79
C TYR A 98 1.50 8.34 0.40
N GLY A 99 0.96 8.17 -0.82
CA GLY A 99 -0.17 8.94 -1.34
C GLY A 99 -1.37 8.03 -1.53
N VAL A 100 -2.53 8.43 -1.01
CA VAL A 100 -3.84 7.87 -1.32
C VAL A 100 -4.57 8.89 -2.17
N GLY A 101 -5.00 8.48 -3.37
CA GLY A 101 -5.62 9.37 -4.36
C GLY A 101 -4.64 10.32 -5.08
N THR A 102 -3.33 10.20 -4.85
CA THR A 102 -2.31 11.01 -5.55
C THR A 102 -1.00 10.24 -5.77
N ALA A 103 -0.44 10.36 -6.98
CA ALA A 103 0.87 9.82 -7.33
C ALA A 103 2.04 10.72 -6.91
N SER A 104 1.74 11.96 -6.50
CA SER A 104 2.73 13.00 -6.15
C SER A 104 2.50 13.55 -4.75
N PRO A 105 2.54 12.71 -3.70
CA PRO A 105 2.35 13.18 -2.33
C PRO A 105 3.42 14.20 -1.93
N ILE A 106 3.01 15.28 -1.25
CA ILE A 106 3.93 16.33 -0.75
C ILE A 106 4.37 16.00 0.69
N ALA A 107 3.46 15.45 1.50
CA ALA A 107 3.73 14.99 2.86
C ALA A 107 4.08 13.50 2.90
N LYS A 108 4.65 13.03 4.03
CA LYS A 108 5.00 11.60 4.21
C LYS A 108 3.79 10.68 4.09
N LEU A 109 2.64 11.13 4.58
CA LEU A 109 1.32 10.54 4.36
C LEU A 109 0.45 11.64 3.75
N THR A 110 -0.06 11.40 2.54
CA THR A 110 -0.99 12.30 1.86
C THR A 110 -2.25 11.53 1.52
N VAL A 111 -3.40 12.05 1.92
CA VAL A 111 -4.71 11.60 1.44
C VAL A 111 -5.31 12.78 0.69
N GLN A 112 -5.57 12.62 -0.60
CA GLN A 112 -5.95 13.71 -1.48
C GLN A 112 -7.05 13.23 -2.43
N GLY A 113 -8.04 14.09 -2.67
CA GLY A 113 -9.08 13.84 -3.67
C GLY A 113 -8.50 13.92 -5.07
N ASP A 114 -8.97 13.06 -5.95
CA ASP A 114 -8.74 13.21 -7.39
C ASP A 114 -9.88 14.01 -8.03
N ALA A 115 -9.74 14.32 -9.32
CA ALA A 115 -10.71 15.14 -10.05
C ALA A 115 -12.10 14.50 -10.21
N THR A 116 -12.28 13.25 -9.79
CA THR A 116 -13.52 12.47 -9.95
C THR A 116 -14.25 12.22 -8.64
N ILE A 117 -13.67 12.59 -7.49
CA ILE A 117 -14.34 12.39 -6.20
C ILE A 117 -15.61 13.25 -6.10
N ALA A 118 -16.68 12.66 -5.58
CA ALA A 118 -17.92 13.40 -5.33
C ALA A 118 -17.78 14.29 -4.07
N PRO A 119 -18.44 15.46 -4.00
CA PRO A 119 -18.35 16.34 -2.83
C PRO A 119 -18.81 15.72 -1.51
N ASP A 120 -19.66 14.68 -1.58
CA ASP A 120 -20.20 13.92 -0.46
C ASP A 120 -19.44 12.60 -0.19
N GLU A 121 -18.40 12.31 -0.96
CA GLU A 121 -17.51 11.17 -0.73
C GLU A 121 -16.33 11.58 0.17
N PRO A 122 -16.09 10.87 1.28
CA PRO A 122 -15.00 11.23 2.20
C PRO A 122 -13.64 10.83 1.62
N LEU A 123 -12.68 11.75 1.69
CA LEU A 123 -11.26 11.51 1.45
C LEU A 123 -10.68 10.53 2.47
N PHE A 124 -11.08 10.67 3.72
CA PHE A 124 -10.67 9.84 4.84
C PHE A 124 -11.82 9.70 5.83
N GLU A 125 -12.16 8.48 6.22
CA GLU A 125 -13.18 8.22 7.24
C GLU A 125 -12.66 7.26 8.32
N VAL A 126 -13.06 7.54 9.56
CA VAL A 126 -12.90 6.67 10.70
C VAL A 126 -14.30 6.24 11.13
N LYS A 127 -14.54 4.94 11.14
CA LYS A 127 -15.81 4.33 11.53
C LYS A 127 -15.69 3.62 12.88
N ASN A 128 -16.76 3.61 13.66
CA ASN A 128 -16.86 2.76 14.84
C ASN A 128 -17.10 1.28 14.45
N SER A 129 -17.13 0.37 15.42
CA SER A 129 -17.37 -1.07 15.17
C SER A 129 -18.77 -1.38 14.61
N SER A 130 -19.71 -0.45 14.69
CA SER A 130 -21.05 -0.56 14.09
C SER A 130 -21.09 -0.06 12.64
N GLY A 131 -19.96 0.44 12.11
CA GLY A 131 -19.84 1.00 10.76
C GLY A 131 -20.24 2.48 10.65
N ASP A 132 -20.61 3.14 11.75
CA ASP A 132 -20.95 4.56 11.73
C ASP A 132 -19.68 5.42 11.64
N VAL A 133 -19.69 6.40 10.75
CA VAL A 133 -18.60 7.39 10.62
C VAL A 133 -18.57 8.29 11.85
N ILE A 134 -17.45 8.29 12.59
CA ILE A 134 -17.21 9.17 13.75
C ILE A 134 -16.29 10.35 13.42
N PHE A 135 -15.47 10.22 12.38
CA PHE A 135 -14.65 11.29 11.83
C PHE A 135 -14.56 11.12 10.32
N ALA A 136 -14.81 12.18 9.56
CA ALA A 136 -14.64 12.16 8.11
C ALA A 136 -14.08 13.49 7.62
N VAL A 137 -13.18 13.41 6.64
CA VAL A 137 -12.63 14.54 5.89
C VAL A 137 -13.20 14.46 4.48
N TYR A 138 -13.81 15.54 4.04
CA TYR A 138 -14.33 15.73 2.68
C TYR A 138 -13.48 16.80 1.98
N GLU A 139 -13.74 17.05 0.69
CA GLU A 139 -13.03 18.11 -0.04
C GLU A 139 -13.17 19.49 0.61
N ASN A 140 -14.35 19.79 1.16
CA ASN A 140 -14.70 21.13 1.62
C ASN A 140 -14.88 21.25 3.14
N GLU A 141 -14.91 20.14 3.88
CA GLU A 141 -15.21 20.16 5.31
C GLU A 141 -14.64 18.95 6.06
N VAL A 142 -14.59 19.07 7.38
CA VAL A 142 -14.32 17.95 8.30
C VAL A 142 -15.53 17.78 9.20
N LYS A 143 -16.08 16.56 9.24
CA LYS A 143 -17.19 16.18 10.12
C LYS A 143 -16.70 15.29 11.24
N VAL A 144 -17.04 15.66 12.47
CA VAL A 144 -16.83 14.82 13.66
C VAL A 144 -18.20 14.47 14.23
N ASN A 145 -18.58 13.21 14.15
CA ASN A 145 -19.91 12.74 14.53
C ASN A 145 -19.84 12.01 15.87
N PHE A 146 -20.81 12.31 16.73
CA PHE A 146 -20.98 11.64 18.01
C PHE A 146 -22.32 10.91 17.98
N LYS A 147 -22.29 9.60 18.16
CA LYS A 147 -23.52 8.81 18.30
C LYS A 147 -23.88 8.68 19.76
N GLU A 148 -24.99 9.30 20.17
CA GLU A 148 -25.48 9.16 21.55
C GLU A 148 -26.00 7.75 21.77
N SER A 149 -25.25 6.96 22.52
CA SER A 149 -25.74 5.70 23.08
C SER A 149 -26.35 6.00 24.45
N ILE A 150 -27.64 6.31 24.49
CA ILE A 150 -28.44 6.45 25.73
C ILE A 150 -27.87 7.49 26.71
N LYS A 151 -28.28 8.76 26.54
CA LYS A 151 -28.25 9.89 27.49
C LYS A 151 -27.38 9.71 28.75
N GLY A 152 -26.16 10.25 28.72
CA GLY A 152 -25.23 10.19 29.86
C GLY A 152 -24.06 11.17 29.82
N VAL A 153 -24.33 12.48 29.83
CA VAL A 153 -23.49 13.55 30.42
C VAL A 153 -22.25 14.07 29.67
N LYS A 154 -21.88 13.62 28.46
CA LYS A 154 -20.76 14.27 27.72
C LYS A 154 -20.96 14.36 26.22
N GLY A 155 -21.49 15.49 25.76
CA GLY A 155 -21.60 15.82 24.34
C GLY A 155 -20.28 16.36 23.78
N GLY A 156 -19.76 15.67 22.77
CA GLY A 156 -19.21 16.23 21.53
C GLY A 156 -17.94 17.09 21.51
N PHE A 157 -17.60 17.84 22.56
CA PHE A 157 -16.32 18.58 22.60
C PHE A 157 -16.03 19.01 24.05
N ALA A 158 -15.64 18.05 24.89
CA ALA A 158 -15.27 18.35 26.27
C ALA A 158 -13.81 18.77 26.35
N VAL A 159 -13.54 20.09 26.34
CA VAL A 159 -12.36 20.63 27.03
C VAL A 159 -12.78 20.88 28.47
N GLY A 160 -12.81 19.81 29.27
CA GLY A 160 -13.10 19.87 30.70
C GLY A 160 -14.43 19.23 31.13
N GLY A 161 -14.37 18.48 32.23
CA GLY A 161 -15.52 18.06 33.03
C GLY A 161 -15.79 16.54 33.08
N LEU A 162 -15.13 15.83 34.00
CA LEU A 162 -15.66 14.59 34.57
C LEU A 162 -16.67 14.94 35.67
N SER A 163 -17.77 14.18 35.72
CA SER A 163 -18.77 14.04 36.79
C SER A 163 -19.95 15.03 36.85
N GLY A 164 -21.14 14.56 36.46
CA GLY A 164 -22.02 13.83 37.38
C GLY A 164 -22.97 14.61 38.30
N THR A 165 -22.78 15.90 38.60
CA THR A 165 -23.69 16.59 39.56
C THR A 165 -23.96 18.04 39.18
N LYS A 166 -25.25 18.39 39.13
CA LYS A 166 -25.85 19.56 38.46
C LYS A 166 -25.51 20.91 39.09
N ALA A 167 -25.18 21.88 38.24
CA ALA A 167 -25.42 23.32 38.41
C ALA A 167 -25.86 23.90 37.04
N ASP A 168 -26.45 25.10 37.00
CA ASP A 168 -26.84 25.76 35.75
C ASP A 168 -25.65 25.86 34.79
N PRO A 169 -25.86 25.79 33.46
CA PRO A 169 -24.75 25.76 32.49
C PRO A 169 -23.84 26.99 32.67
N VAL A 170 -22.61 26.77 33.10
CA VAL A 170 -21.58 27.82 33.14
C VAL A 170 -20.90 27.88 31.78
N GLU A 171 -20.95 29.03 31.12
CA GLU A 171 -20.23 29.31 29.87
C GLU A 171 -18.75 29.55 30.20
N TYR A 172 -17.87 28.58 29.92
CA TYR A 172 -16.44 28.69 30.23
C TYR A 172 -15.60 29.32 29.11
N MET A 173 -16.04 29.23 27.87
CA MET A 173 -15.32 29.75 26.71
C MET A 173 -16.28 30.16 25.61
N ARG A 174 -16.09 31.37 25.10
CA ARG A 174 -16.82 31.93 23.97
C ARG A 174 -15.84 32.46 22.94
N VAL A 175 -16.01 32.05 21.69
CA VAL A 175 -15.20 32.53 20.57
C VAL A 175 -16.10 33.33 19.63
N THR A 176 -15.73 34.57 19.38
CA THR A 176 -16.30 35.45 18.36
C THR A 176 -15.18 35.90 17.41
N PRO A 177 -15.49 36.35 16.18
CA PRO A 177 -14.46 36.76 15.21
C PRO A 177 -13.53 37.87 15.73
N ASP A 178 -14.04 38.67 16.66
CA ASP A 178 -13.36 39.80 17.29
C ASP A 178 -12.71 39.45 18.64
N SER A 179 -13.08 38.34 19.30
CA SER A 179 -12.50 37.99 20.60
C SER A 179 -12.66 36.54 21.01
N VAL A 180 -11.71 36.06 21.79
CA VAL A 180 -11.89 34.85 22.60
C VAL A 180 -12.08 35.30 24.05
N ARG A 181 -13.17 34.86 24.68
CA ARG A 181 -13.48 35.11 26.08
C ARG A 181 -13.42 33.81 26.85
N ILE A 182 -12.65 33.82 27.93
CA ILE A 182 -12.47 32.68 28.84
C ILE A 182 -12.93 33.16 30.21
N TYR A 183 -13.91 32.47 30.78
CA TYR A 183 -14.48 32.80 32.08
C TYR A 183 -13.77 31.95 33.15
N ILE A 184 -13.07 32.61 34.07
CA ILE A 184 -12.38 32.00 35.21
C ILE A 184 -13.18 32.34 36.47
N ASP A 185 -13.44 31.34 37.32
CA ASP A 185 -14.09 31.55 38.60
C ASP A 185 -13.03 31.95 39.65
N ASP A 186 -13.27 33.06 40.36
CA ASP A 186 -12.32 33.68 41.30
C ASP A 186 -12.62 33.33 42.78
N THR A 187 -13.47 32.33 43.03
CA THR A 187 -13.83 31.88 44.40
C THR A 187 -13.11 30.62 44.84
#